data_AF-A0A1W5QGF4-F1
#
_entry.id   AF-A0A1W5QGF4-F1
#
_cell.length_a   1.000
_cell.length_b   1.000
_cell.length_c   1.000
_cell.angle_alpha   90.00
_cell.angle_beta   90.00
_cell.angle_gamma   90.00
#
_symmetry.space_group_name_H-M   'P 1'
#
loop_
_entity.id
_entity.type
_entity.pdbx_description
1 polymer ?
#
loop_
_entity_poly.entity_id
_entity_poly.type
_entity_poly.pdbx_seq_one_letter_code
_entity_poly.pdbx_strand_id
1 'polypeptide(L)'
;MNNGRYTVLPHNDVTVFLIGMRVNKWFAVHKWLPVFLAMPPMMKELMSDKSLGCLSFEMFFKYRGNIVVQYWESNDKLLTYSKMPNHLKAWKKFMKRTQNNDAVGFYHETYNVKAQAYENIYINMPDFGLGKVEQPVKVNKQIHSAKQRLKS
;
A
#
# COMPACT_ATOMS: atom_id res chain seq x y z
N MET A 1 3.14 12.79 16.65
CA MET A 1 3.20 11.50 17.39
C MET A 1 2.04 11.50 18.36
N ASN A 2 1.12 10.55 18.23
CA ASN A 2 -0.10 10.52 19.04
C ASN A 2 0.14 9.65 20.27
N ASN A 3 0.25 10.27 21.45
CA ASN A 3 0.42 9.54 22.71
C ASN A 3 -0.94 8.99 23.19
N GLY A 4 -1.04 7.68 23.39
CA GLY A 4 -2.27 6.98 23.76
C GLY A 4 -2.73 5.92 22.76
N ARG A 5 -3.96 5.44 22.93
CA ARG A 5 -4.58 4.39 22.10
C ARG A 5 -5.59 5.01 21.13
N TYR A 6 -5.38 4.80 19.84
CA TYR A 6 -6.20 5.34 18.76
C TYR A 6 -6.63 4.25 17.78
N THR A 7 -7.71 4.49 17.05
CA THR A 7 -8.24 3.63 16.00
C THR A 7 -8.91 4.47 14.93
N VAL A 8 -8.91 3.99 13.70
CA VAL A 8 -9.79 4.45 12.62
C VAL A 8 -11.02 3.57 12.60
N LEU A 9 -12.20 4.18 12.51
CA LEU A 9 -13.48 3.48 12.50
C LEU A 9 -13.75 2.91 11.09
N PRO A 10 -14.24 1.67 10.97
CA PRO A 10 -14.34 1.00 9.67
C PRO A 10 -15.62 1.38 8.91
N HIS A 11 -15.90 2.67 8.74
CA HIS A 11 -17.15 3.15 8.13
C HIS A 11 -17.20 2.97 6.62
N ASN A 12 -16.04 3.00 5.97
CA ASN A 12 -15.91 2.95 4.51
C ASN A 12 -15.29 1.63 4.05
N ASP A 13 -15.65 1.20 2.84
CA ASP A 13 -14.90 0.16 2.13
C ASP A 13 -13.46 0.64 1.89
N VAL A 14 -12.50 -0.28 1.93
CA VAL A 14 -11.10 0.03 1.64
C VAL A 14 -10.48 -1.06 0.78
N THR A 15 -9.69 -0.65 -0.20
CA THR A 15 -8.88 -1.57 -1.00
C THR A 15 -7.42 -1.47 -0.58
N VAL A 16 -6.86 -2.57 -0.08
CA VAL A 16 -5.46 -2.66 0.32
C VAL A 16 -4.69 -3.35 -0.80
N PHE A 17 -3.72 -2.64 -1.37
CA PHE A 17 -2.89 -3.13 -2.46
C PHE A 17 -1.44 -3.29 -1.99
N LEU A 18 -0.97 -4.54 -1.91
CA LEU A 18 0.41 -4.86 -1.60
C LEU A 18 1.15 -5.02 -2.92
N ILE A 19 2.27 -4.34 -3.08
CA ILE A 19 3.13 -4.47 -4.26
C ILE A 19 4.58 -4.45 -3.84
N GLY A 20 5.39 -5.33 -4.41
CA GLY A 20 6.77 -5.43 -4.00
C GLY A 20 7.63 -6.21 -4.98
N MET A 21 8.92 -6.19 -4.69
CA MET A 21 9.90 -6.99 -5.40
C MET A 21 10.84 -7.70 -4.44
N ARG A 22 11.41 -8.81 -4.91
CA ARG A 22 12.40 -9.62 -4.21
C ARG A 22 13.65 -9.76 -5.06
N VAL A 23 14.82 -9.46 -4.51
CA VAL A 23 16.10 -9.72 -5.15
C VAL A 23 16.50 -11.18 -4.92
N ASN A 24 16.44 -11.97 -5.98
CA ASN A 24 16.83 -13.38 -5.97
C ASN A 24 18.36 -13.50 -6.08
N LYS A 25 18.97 -12.79 -7.03
CA LYS A 25 20.43 -12.82 -7.28
C LYS A 25 21.08 -11.50 -6.89
N TRP A 26 21.67 -11.45 -5.70
CA TRP A 26 22.18 -10.22 -5.09
C TRP A 26 23.27 -9.53 -5.92
N PHE A 27 24.23 -10.31 -6.45
CA PHE A 27 25.34 -9.80 -7.27
C PHE A 27 24.93 -9.39 -8.70
N ALA A 28 23.73 -9.73 -9.16
CA ALA A 28 23.23 -9.36 -10.48
C ALA A 28 22.64 -7.94 -10.48
N VAL A 29 23.40 -6.95 -9.98
CA VAL A 29 22.96 -5.55 -9.79
C VAL A 29 22.40 -4.94 -11.07
N HIS A 30 23.06 -5.18 -12.20
CA HIS A 30 22.61 -4.74 -13.53
C HIS A 30 21.25 -5.33 -13.96
N LYS A 31 20.79 -6.41 -13.33
CA LYS A 31 19.49 -7.04 -13.61
C LYS A 31 18.38 -6.57 -12.67
N TRP A 32 18.67 -6.40 -11.37
CA TRP A 32 17.62 -6.05 -10.40
C TRP A 32 17.50 -4.54 -10.14
N LEU A 33 18.60 -3.77 -10.21
CA LEU A 33 18.57 -2.33 -9.93
C LEU A 33 17.68 -1.53 -10.90
N PRO A 34 17.69 -1.80 -12.23
CA PRO A 34 16.81 -1.09 -13.16
C PRO A 34 15.32 -1.38 -12.92
N VAL A 35 15.00 -2.53 -12.34
CA VAL A 35 13.62 -2.92 -11.98
C VAL A 35 13.19 -2.17 -10.72
N PHE A 36 14.06 -2.12 -9.71
CA PHE A 36 13.83 -1.36 -8.48
C PHE A 36 13.61 0.14 -8.74
N LEU A 37 14.41 0.75 -9.62
CA LEU A 37 14.30 2.18 -9.96
C LEU A 37 13.07 2.53 -10.82
N ALA A 38 12.31 1.55 -11.30
CA ALA A 38 11.13 1.80 -12.13
C ALA A 38 9.86 2.12 -11.30
N MET A 39 9.84 1.74 -10.01
CA MET A 39 8.68 1.90 -9.12
C MET A 39 8.51 3.31 -8.50
N PRO A 40 9.57 4.01 -8.04
CA PRO A 40 9.42 5.30 -7.35
C PRO A 40 8.68 6.40 -8.14
N PRO A 41 8.85 6.56 -9.48
CA PRO A 41 8.12 7.58 -10.23
C PRO A 41 6.60 7.42 -10.16
N MET A 42 6.12 6.17 -10.20
CA MET A 42 4.69 5.85 -10.10
C MET A 42 4.14 6.19 -8.71
N MET A 43 4.90 5.87 -7.65
CA MET A 43 4.53 6.25 -6.28
C MET A 43 4.49 7.77 -6.10
N LYS A 44 5.42 8.50 -6.73
CA LYS A 44 5.44 9.97 -6.68
C LYS A 44 4.24 10.59 -7.38
N GLU A 45 3.79 10.02 -8.50
CA GLU A 45 2.57 10.42 -9.20
C GLU A 45 1.34 10.23 -8.28
N LEU A 46 1.20 9.06 -7.66
CA LEU A 46 0.12 8.77 -6.70
C LEU A 46 0.12 9.70 -5.49
N MET A 47 1.30 10.10 -5.01
CA MET A 47 1.42 11.07 -3.92
C MET A 47 1.02 12.48 -4.31
N SER A 48 1.32 12.87 -5.56
CA SER A 48 1.11 14.23 -6.03
C SER A 48 -0.36 14.49 -6.36
N ASP A 49 -1.09 13.45 -6.76
CA ASP A 49 -2.48 13.54 -7.13
C ASP A 49 -3.35 12.51 -6.40
N LYS A 50 -3.92 12.95 -5.27
CA LYS A 50 -4.86 12.14 -4.48
C LYS A 50 -6.18 11.86 -5.22
N SER A 51 -6.52 12.62 -6.27
CA SER A 51 -7.77 12.40 -7.04
C SER A 51 -7.79 11.06 -7.79
N LEU A 52 -6.61 10.47 -7.99
CA LEU A 52 -6.41 9.14 -8.54
C LEU A 52 -6.98 8.03 -7.64
N GLY A 53 -7.27 8.32 -6.37
CA GLY A 53 -7.94 7.41 -5.43
C GLY A 53 -6.99 6.65 -4.50
N CYS A 54 -5.68 6.90 -4.57
CA CYS A 54 -4.72 6.41 -3.59
C CYS A 54 -4.73 7.33 -2.36
N LEU A 55 -5.17 6.79 -1.23
CA LEU A 55 -5.37 7.53 0.02
C LEU A 55 -4.06 7.67 0.79
N SER A 56 -3.28 6.59 0.86
CA SER A 56 -2.00 6.55 1.55
C SER A 56 -1.17 5.35 1.09
N PHE A 57 0.12 5.36 1.39
CA PHE A 57 0.96 4.18 1.25
C PHE A 57 2.04 4.15 2.35
N GLU A 58 2.54 2.95 2.61
CA GLU A 58 3.69 2.69 3.45
C GLU A 58 4.71 1.88 2.68
N MET A 59 5.99 2.24 2.78
CA MET A 59 7.08 1.54 2.13
C MET A 59 7.99 0.91 3.18
N PHE A 60 8.16 -0.40 3.09
CA PHE A 60 9.02 -1.18 3.96
C PHE A 60 10.15 -1.80 3.16
N PHE A 61 11.38 -1.61 3.62
CA PHE A 61 12.54 -2.29 3.06
C PHE A 61 12.81 -3.57 3.84
N LYS A 62 13.05 -4.66 3.10
CA LYS A 62 13.46 -5.97 3.62
C LYS A 62 14.87 -6.26 3.15
N TYR A 63 15.56 -7.18 3.82
CA TYR A 63 16.93 -7.59 3.46
C TYR A 63 17.12 -7.93 1.97
N ARG A 64 16.09 -8.45 1.29
CA ARG A 64 16.13 -8.79 -0.14
C ARG A 64 15.03 -8.12 -0.96
N GLY A 65 14.59 -6.92 -0.62
CA GLY A 65 13.58 -6.24 -1.44
C GLY A 65 12.76 -5.24 -0.68
N ASN A 66 11.53 -5.01 -1.13
CA ASN A 66 10.62 -4.06 -0.51
C ASN A 66 9.18 -4.52 -0.60
N ILE A 67 8.38 -4.02 0.32
CA ILE A 67 6.92 -4.13 0.32
C ILE A 67 6.37 -2.71 0.35
N VAL A 68 5.48 -2.40 -0.58
CA VAL A 68 4.68 -1.17 -0.54
C VAL A 68 3.25 -1.58 -0.26
N VAL A 69 2.70 -1.08 0.83
CA VAL A 69 1.29 -1.25 1.19
C VAL A 69 0.58 0.03 0.79
N GLN A 70 -0.40 -0.04 -0.10
CA GLN A 70 -1.18 1.10 -0.56
C GLN A 70 -2.63 0.94 -0.10
N TYR A 71 -3.23 2.06 0.29
CA TYR A 71 -4.63 2.15 0.69
C TYR A 71 -5.37 2.95 -0.36
N TRP A 72 -6.43 2.37 -0.90
CA TRP A 72 -7.23 2.93 -1.98
C TRP A 72 -8.68 3.05 -1.53
N GLU A 73 -9.34 4.10 -2.02
CA GLU A 73 -10.77 4.35 -1.77
C GLU A 73 -11.65 3.22 -2.32
N SER A 74 -11.30 2.69 -3.49
CA SER A 74 -12.01 1.56 -4.07
C SER A 74 -11.15 0.79 -5.08
N ASN A 75 -11.55 -0.45 -5.34
CA ASN A 75 -10.94 -1.27 -6.38
C ASN A 75 -11.13 -0.65 -7.77
N ASP A 76 -12.26 0.01 -8.01
CA ASP A 76 -12.55 0.64 -9.30
C ASP A 76 -11.59 1.80 -9.59
N LYS A 77 -11.22 2.59 -8.56
CA LYS A 77 -10.20 3.63 -8.68
C LYS A 77 -8.82 3.03 -8.96
N LEU A 78 -8.44 1.97 -8.24
CA LEU A 78 -7.19 1.23 -8.50
C LEU A 78 -7.14 0.69 -9.94
N LEU A 79 -8.22 0.07 -10.42
CA LEU A 79 -8.31 -0.48 -11.77
C LEU A 79 -8.27 0.63 -12.82
N THR A 80 -8.93 1.76 -12.58
CA THR A 80 -8.89 2.93 -13.46
C THR A 80 -7.47 3.47 -13.57
N TYR A 81 -6.79 3.66 -12.44
CA TYR A 81 -5.38 4.08 -12.40
C TYR A 81 -4.48 3.13 -13.19
N SER A 82 -4.68 1.82 -13.02
CA SER A 82 -3.87 0.79 -13.69
C SER A 82 -3.94 0.85 -15.22
N LYS A 83 -5.02 1.40 -15.77
CA LYS A 83 -5.28 1.54 -17.21
C LYS A 83 -4.82 2.89 -17.77
N MET A 84 -4.34 3.82 -16.94
CA MET A 84 -3.90 5.12 -17.43
C MET A 84 -2.64 5.01 -18.31
N PRO A 85 -2.47 5.86 -19.33
CA PRO A 85 -1.34 5.77 -20.26
C PRO A 85 0.03 5.80 -19.58
N ASN A 86 0.20 6.65 -18.57
CA ASN A 86 1.45 6.77 -17.80
C ASN A 86 1.79 5.46 -17.09
N HIS A 87 0.82 4.91 -16.35
CA HIS A 87 0.96 3.65 -15.64
C HIS A 87 1.26 2.50 -16.62
N LEU A 88 0.51 2.37 -17.70
CA LEU A 88 0.71 1.32 -18.71
C LEU A 88 2.09 1.40 -19.38
N LYS A 89 2.59 2.61 -19.65
CA LYS A 89 3.94 2.81 -20.22
C LYS A 89 5.02 2.37 -19.24
N ALA A 90 4.89 2.76 -17.97
CA ALA A 90 5.81 2.33 -16.91
C ALA A 90 5.75 0.80 -16.71
N TRP A 91 4.55 0.23 -16.68
CA TRP A 91 4.31 -1.20 -16.55
C TRP A 91 4.90 -2.00 -17.71
N LYS A 92 4.72 -1.57 -18.97
CA LYS A 92 5.35 -2.20 -20.14
C LYS A 92 6.89 -2.19 -20.04
N LYS A 93 7.48 -1.08 -19.59
CA LYS A 93 8.94 -0.96 -19.38
C LYS A 93 9.41 -1.89 -18.26
N PHE A 94 8.64 -1.99 -17.18
CA PHE A 94 8.89 -2.92 -16.08
C PHE A 94 8.86 -4.37 -16.56
N MET A 95 7.77 -4.78 -17.22
CA MET A 95 7.60 -6.13 -17.78
C MET A 95 8.72 -6.51 -18.73
N LYS A 96 9.17 -5.60 -19.60
CA LYS A 96 10.32 -5.87 -20.49
C LYS A 96 11.62 -6.14 -19.73
N ARG A 97 11.80 -5.58 -18.53
CA ARG A 97 13.00 -5.75 -17.69
C ARG A 97 12.92 -6.98 -16.78
N THR A 98 11.71 -7.44 -16.48
CA THR A 98 11.48 -8.65 -15.67
C THR A 98 11.29 -9.90 -16.52
N GLN A 99 10.90 -9.75 -17.80
CA GLN A 99 10.81 -10.86 -18.75
C GLN A 99 12.18 -11.55 -18.88
N ASN A 100 12.20 -12.86 -18.66
CA ASN A 100 13.41 -13.70 -18.66
C ASN A 100 14.50 -13.26 -17.66
N ASN A 101 14.12 -12.58 -16.57
CA ASN A 101 15.04 -12.10 -15.55
C ASN A 101 14.76 -12.76 -14.19
N ASP A 102 15.44 -13.86 -13.93
CA ASP A 102 15.33 -14.60 -12.66
C ASP A 102 16.06 -13.93 -11.48
N ALA A 103 16.78 -12.82 -11.71
CA ALA A 103 17.47 -12.09 -10.66
C ALA A 103 16.51 -11.33 -9.73
N VAL A 104 15.27 -11.08 -10.16
CA VAL A 104 14.26 -10.33 -9.43
C VAL A 104 12.90 -11.01 -9.52
N GLY A 105 12.23 -11.17 -8.38
CA GLY A 105 10.82 -11.51 -8.29
C GLY A 105 9.98 -10.26 -8.12
N PHE A 106 8.74 -10.32 -8.58
CA PHE A 106 7.74 -9.28 -8.42
C PHE A 106 6.45 -9.92 -7.95
N TYR A 107 5.70 -9.22 -7.11
CA TYR A 107 4.39 -9.67 -6.68
C TYR A 107 3.48 -8.47 -6.45
N HIS A 108 2.18 -8.74 -6.56
CA HIS A 108 1.14 -7.86 -6.10
C HIS A 108 -0.01 -8.65 -5.47
N GLU A 109 -0.72 -8.06 -4.53
CA GLU A 109 -1.90 -8.64 -3.90
C GLU A 109 -2.92 -7.52 -3.69
N THR A 110 -4.17 -7.77 -4.07
CA THR A 110 -5.27 -6.82 -3.90
C THR A 110 -6.29 -7.41 -2.94
N TYR A 111 -6.58 -6.70 -1.87
CA TYR A 111 -7.58 -7.07 -0.87
C TYR A 111 -8.68 -6.02 -0.83
N ASN A 112 -9.89 -6.42 -1.22
CA ASN A 112 -11.07 -5.58 -1.13
C ASN A 112 -11.77 -5.88 0.19
N VAL A 113 -11.71 -4.94 1.13
CA VAL A 113 -12.27 -5.11 2.47
C VAL A 113 -13.47 -4.20 2.63
N LYS A 114 -14.60 -4.80 2.98
CA LYS A 114 -15.84 -4.05 3.23
C LYS A 114 -15.76 -3.23 4.51
N ALA A 115 -16.55 -2.18 4.60
CA ALA A 115 -16.87 -1.52 5.86
C ALA A 115 -17.21 -2.58 6.91
N GLN A 116 -16.77 -2.34 8.15
CA GLN A 116 -16.94 -3.26 9.29
C GLN A 116 -16.28 -4.65 9.15
N ALA A 117 -15.44 -4.87 8.13
CA ALA A 117 -14.65 -6.11 7.95
C ALA A 117 -13.15 -5.91 8.24
N TYR A 118 -12.77 -4.79 8.85
CA TYR A 118 -11.39 -4.52 9.29
C TYR A 118 -11.34 -3.82 10.64
N GLU A 119 -10.24 -4.03 11.36
CA GLU A 119 -9.94 -3.31 12.60
C GLU A 119 -8.47 -2.92 12.63
N ASN A 120 -8.17 -1.89 13.40
CA ASN A 120 -6.83 -1.36 13.56
C ASN A 120 -6.69 -0.77 14.97
N ILE A 121 -5.45 -0.66 15.44
CA ILE A 121 -5.12 -0.02 16.71
C ILE A 121 -3.73 0.58 16.62
N TYR A 122 -3.59 1.81 17.10
CA TYR A 122 -2.34 2.56 17.14
C TYR A 122 -2.06 2.95 18.58
N ILE A 123 -0.89 2.57 19.11
CA ILE A 123 -0.49 2.87 20.49
C ILE A 123 0.83 3.61 20.46
N ASN A 124 0.82 4.89 20.87
CA ASN A 124 2.01 5.75 20.86
C ASN A 124 2.69 5.82 19.48
N MET A 125 1.89 5.77 18.42
CA MET A 125 2.36 5.75 17.04
C MET A 125 2.15 7.12 16.37
N PRO A 126 3.02 7.52 15.43
CA PRO A 126 2.64 8.53 14.43
C PRO A 126 1.52 7.98 13.53
N ASP A 127 0.92 8.85 12.74
CA ASP A 127 -0.08 8.43 11.74
C ASP A 127 0.55 7.41 10.80
N PHE A 128 -0.07 6.22 10.72
CA PHE A 128 0.47 5.06 10.01
C PHE A 128 -0.66 4.24 9.42
N GLY A 129 -0.47 3.71 8.21
CA GLY A 129 -1.47 2.88 7.54
C GLY A 129 -2.81 3.61 7.38
N LEU A 130 -3.90 2.99 7.87
CA LEU A 130 -5.24 3.61 7.87
C LEU A 130 -5.31 4.92 8.66
N GLY A 131 -4.47 5.12 9.69
CA GLY A 131 -4.41 6.38 10.41
C GLY A 131 -3.88 7.57 9.60
N LYS A 132 -3.27 7.33 8.42
CA LYS A 132 -2.96 8.38 7.43
C LYS A 132 -4.11 8.64 6.45
N VAL A 133 -5.05 7.71 6.36
CA VAL A 133 -6.18 7.72 5.42
C VAL A 133 -7.33 8.52 6.02
N GLU A 134 -7.68 8.23 7.28
CA GLU A 134 -8.70 8.95 8.03
C GLU A 134 -8.15 9.36 9.41
N GLN A 135 -8.75 10.40 9.99
CA GLN A 135 -8.35 10.90 11.30
C GLN A 135 -8.63 9.86 12.39
N PRO A 136 -7.62 9.38 13.13
CA PRO A 136 -7.83 8.40 14.19
C PRO A 136 -8.61 8.99 15.38
N VAL A 137 -9.53 8.22 15.95
CA VAL A 137 -10.25 8.55 17.19
C VAL A 137 -9.62 7.86 18.39
N LYS A 138 -9.69 8.51 19.56
CA LYS A 138 -9.18 7.92 20.81
C LYS A 138 -10.06 6.76 21.25
N VAL A 139 -9.44 5.65 21.61
CA VAL A 139 -10.14 4.43 22.06
C VAL A 139 -10.88 4.70 23.37
N ASN A 140 -12.18 4.41 23.38
CA ASN A 140 -13.07 4.49 24.55
C ASN A 140 -13.60 3.09 24.94
N LYS A 141 -14.55 3.03 25.88
CA LYS A 141 -15.12 1.75 26.36
C LYS A 141 -15.88 0.99 25.27
N GLN A 142 -16.48 1.70 24.32
CA GLN A 142 -17.29 1.14 23.23
C GLN A 142 -16.43 0.47 22.16
N ILE A 143 -15.19 0.92 21.95
CA ILE A 143 -14.26 0.44 20.91
C ILE A 143 -12.97 -0.18 21.49
N HIS A 144 -13.05 -0.66 22.74
CA HIS A 144 -11.89 -1.14 23.49
C HIS A 144 -11.30 -2.44 22.93
N SER A 145 -12.16 -3.39 22.55
CA SER A 145 -11.77 -4.69 22.00
C SER A 145 -11.79 -4.71 20.47
N ALA A 146 -11.03 -5.62 19.86
CA ALA A 146 -11.03 -5.80 18.41
C ALA A 146 -12.43 -6.13 17.86
N LYS A 147 -13.17 -7.00 18.57
CA LYS A 147 -14.56 -7.36 18.21
C LYS A 147 -15.50 -6.16 18.20
N GLN A 148 -15.31 -5.23 19.13
CA GLN A 148 -16.08 -3.99 19.17
C GLN A 148 -15.72 -3.08 18.00
N ARG A 149 -14.42 -2.89 17.72
CA ARG A 149 -13.96 -2.05 16.60
C ARG A 149 -14.45 -2.55 15.24
N LEU A 150 -14.47 -3.86 15.03
CA LEU A 150 -15.01 -4.45 13.78
C LEU A 150 -16.48 -4.07 13.53
N LYS A 151 -17.28 -3.90 14.59
CA LYS A 151 -18.72 -3.65 14.49
C LYS A 151 -19.11 -2.17 14.55
N SER A 152 -18.13 -1.29 14.76
CA SER A 152 -18.37 0.14 15.02
C SER A 152 -18.70 0.90 13.75
#